data_AF-A0A8C3T3M1-F1
#
_entry.id   AF-A0A8C3T3M1-F1
#
_cell.length_a   1.000
_cell.length_b   1.000
_cell.length_c   1.000
_cell.angle_alpha   90.00
_cell.angle_beta   90.00
_cell.angle_gamma   90.00
#
_symmetry.space_group_name_H-M   'P 1'
#
loop_
_entity.id
_entity.type
_entity.pdbx_description
1 polymer ?
#
loop_
_entity_poly.entity_id
_entity_poly.type
_entity_poly.pdbx_seq_one_letter_code
_entity_poly.pdbx_strand_id
1 'polypeptide(L)'
;MSSIRPALTALERALLSTMAVFHTYSGCRGSLRKVDLKTLINRELRQFVQVSTLEQLFRDLDTNGDLRIDFQEYATLVAMVTSARGTFLVQK
;
A
#
# COMPACT_ATOMS: atom_id res chain seq x y z
N MET A 1 -31.76 13.05 15.84
CA MET A 1 -30.66 12.54 16.69
C MET A 1 -29.44 12.38 15.81
N SER A 2 -28.58 13.39 15.76
CA SER A 2 -27.34 13.34 14.99
C SER A 2 -26.37 12.41 15.71
N SER A 3 -26.18 11.20 15.20
CA SER A 3 -25.13 10.30 15.69
C SER A 3 -23.78 10.97 15.41
N ILE A 4 -23.20 11.60 16.43
CA ILE A 4 -21.84 12.13 16.37
C ILE A 4 -20.94 10.91 16.26
N ARG A 5 -20.51 10.58 15.04
CA ARG A 5 -19.45 9.59 14.85
C ARG A 5 -18.22 10.13 15.58
N PRO A 6 -17.63 9.38 16.53
CA PRO A 6 -16.44 9.84 17.22
C PRO A 6 -15.34 10.15 16.20
N ALA A 7 -14.53 11.17 16.49
CA ALA A 7 -13.40 11.51 15.65
C ALA A 7 -12.44 10.31 15.58
N LEU A 8 -12.06 9.94 14.36
CA LEU A 8 -11.16 8.81 14.11
C LEU A 8 -9.83 9.03 14.84
N THR A 9 -9.36 7.99 15.52
CA THR A 9 -8.01 7.92 16.08
C THR A 9 -6.96 8.04 14.98
N ALA A 10 -5.71 8.30 15.36
CA ALA A 10 -4.61 8.42 14.40
C ALA A 10 -4.42 7.14 13.57
N LEU A 11 -4.54 5.97 14.20
CA LEU A 11 -4.39 4.67 13.53
C LEU A 11 -5.55 4.39 12.57
N GLU A 12 -6.80 4.61 13.00
CA GLU A 12 -7.97 4.44 12.13
C GLU A 12 -7.89 5.34 10.89
N ARG A 13 -7.43 6.59 11.07
CA ARG A 13 -7.22 7.51 9.97
C ARG A 13 -6.12 7.05 9.02
N ALA A 14 -5.01 6.53 9.55
CA ALA A 14 -3.93 5.99 8.74
C ALA A 14 -4.39 4.77 7.91
N LEU A 15 -5.12 3.84 8.51
CA LEU A 15 -5.68 2.68 7.81
C LEU A 15 -6.66 3.09 6.71
N LEU A 16 -7.56 4.04 6.98
CA LEU A 16 -8.48 4.58 5.98
C LEU A 16 -7.74 5.31 4.86
N SER A 17 -6.69 6.07 5.15
CA SER A 17 -5.85 6.72 4.14
C SER A 17 -5.13 5.69 3.26
N THR A 18 -4.55 4.65 3.85
CA THR A 18 -3.91 3.54 3.11
C THR A 18 -4.90 2.85 2.16
N MET A 19 -6.12 2.59 2.64
CA MET A 19 -7.20 2.01 1.83
C MET A 19 -7.66 2.97 0.71
N ALA A 20 -7.80 4.26 1.01
CA ALA A 20 -8.19 5.27 0.02
C ALA A 20 -7.15 5.42 -1.11
N VAL A 21 -5.85 5.35 -0.77
CA VAL A 21 -4.77 5.31 -1.75
C VAL A 21 -4.91 4.07 -2.64
N PHE A 22 -5.09 2.88 -2.06
CA PHE A 22 -5.31 1.66 -2.84
C PHE A 22 -6.49 1.79 -3.81
N HIS A 23 -7.63 2.29 -3.35
CA HIS A 23 -8.82 2.48 -4.20
C HIS A 23 -8.60 3.50 -5.32
N THR A 24 -7.81 4.54 -5.06
CA THR A 24 -7.47 5.56 -6.08
C THR A 24 -6.76 4.94 -7.28
N TYR A 25 -5.86 3.98 -7.04
CA TYR A 25 -5.07 3.35 -8.11
C TYR A 25 -5.69 2.06 -8.67
N SER A 26 -6.46 1.31 -7.86
CA SER A 26 -7.16 0.09 -8.33
C SER A 26 -8.45 0.40 -9.09
N GLY A 27 -9.05 1.57 -8.83
CA GLY A 27 -10.31 1.99 -9.43
C GLY A 27 -11.44 0.98 -9.16
N CYS A 28 -12.33 0.80 -10.12
CA CYS A 28 -13.46 -0.14 -9.99
C CYS A 28 -13.07 -1.62 -10.06
N ARG A 29 -11.80 -1.96 -10.30
CA ARG A 29 -11.36 -3.35 -10.48
C ARG A 29 -11.17 -4.08 -9.15
N GLY A 30 -10.96 -3.34 -8.06
CA GLY A 30 -10.61 -3.90 -6.76
C GLY A 30 -9.20 -4.49 -6.66
N SER A 31 -8.39 -4.37 -7.72
CA SER A 31 -7.02 -4.89 -7.79
C SER A 31 -6.12 -3.94 -8.59
N LEU A 32 -4.82 -3.93 -8.29
CA LEU A 32 -3.81 -3.17 -9.04
C LEU A 32 -3.18 -4.06 -10.09
N ARG A 33 -3.05 -3.59 -11.32
CA ARG A 33 -2.14 -4.20 -12.29
C ARG A 33 -0.73 -3.68 -12.05
N LYS A 34 0.27 -4.32 -12.65
CA LYS A 34 1.68 -3.88 -12.60
C LYS A 34 1.86 -2.40 -12.95
N VAL A 35 1.12 -1.88 -13.93
CA VAL A 35 1.16 -0.46 -14.32
C VAL A 35 0.56 0.48 -13.27
N ASP A 36 -0.49 0.02 -12.58
CA ASP A 36 -1.18 0.77 -11.53
C ASP A 36 -0.28 0.81 -10.28
N LEU A 37 0.31 -0.33 -9.90
CA LEU A 37 1.31 -0.43 -8.82
C LEU A 37 2.55 0.43 -9.10
N LYS A 38 3.06 0.43 -10.35
CA LYS A 38 4.16 1.31 -10.77
C LYS A 38 3.83 2.78 -10.51
N THR A 39 2.60 3.18 -10.82
CA THR A 39 2.17 4.56 -10.66
C THR A 39 2.02 4.92 -9.19
N LEU A 40 1.44 4.02 -8.38
CA LEU A 40 1.32 4.17 -6.93
C LEU A 40 2.69 4.37 -6.28
N ILE A 41 3.65 3.49 -6.57
CA ILE A 41 5.02 3.59 -6.03
C ILE A 41 5.65 4.91 -6.47
N ASN A 42 5.48 5.28 -7.73
CA ASN A 42 5.96 6.54 -8.26
C ASN A 42 5.18 7.77 -7.82
N ARG A 43 4.16 7.71 -6.98
CA ARG A 43 3.49 8.94 -6.51
C ARG A 43 3.50 9.03 -5.00
N GLU A 44 3.24 7.91 -4.35
CA GLU A 44 3.07 7.84 -2.91
C GLU A 44 4.34 7.35 -2.20
N LEU A 45 5.13 6.48 -2.83
CA LEU A 45 6.23 5.75 -2.17
C LEU A 45 7.61 5.98 -2.82
N ARG A 46 7.80 7.05 -3.61
CA ARG A 46 9.07 7.31 -4.34
C ARG A 46 10.30 7.34 -3.46
N GLN A 47 10.15 7.81 -2.22
CA GLN A 47 11.25 7.90 -1.25
C GLN A 47 11.52 6.59 -0.52
N PHE A 48 10.64 5.60 -0.67
CA PHE A 48 10.66 4.35 0.09
C PHE A 48 10.98 3.14 -0.81
N VAL A 49 10.59 3.19 -2.08
CA VAL A 49 10.72 2.07 -3.03
C VAL A 49 11.29 2.57 -4.34
N GLN A 50 12.35 1.91 -4.84
CA GLN A 50 12.94 2.21 -6.14
C GLN A 50 12.18 1.51 -7.26
N VAL A 51 12.01 2.18 -8.40
CA VAL A 51 11.28 1.62 -9.56
C VAL A 51 12.03 0.44 -10.20
N SER A 52 13.35 0.37 -10.04
CA SER A 52 14.20 -0.71 -10.55
C SER A 52 13.86 -2.08 -9.96
N THR A 53 13.35 -2.13 -8.74
CA THR A 53 12.96 -3.39 -8.06
C THR A 53 11.50 -3.75 -8.26
N LEU A 54 10.74 -2.97 -9.05
CA LEU A 54 9.30 -3.15 -9.23
C LEU A 54 8.93 -4.54 -9.76
N GLU A 55 9.73 -5.12 -10.66
CA GLU A 55 9.41 -6.43 -11.23
C GLU A 55 9.52 -7.56 -10.21
N GLN A 56 10.55 -7.52 -9.37
CA GLN A 56 10.73 -8.47 -8.28
C GLN A 56 9.64 -8.24 -7.24
N LEU A 57 9.45 -6.98 -6.82
CA LEU A 57 8.41 -6.61 -5.86
C LEU A 57 7.02 -7.06 -6.32
N PHE A 58 6.67 -6.89 -7.60
CA PHE A 58 5.38 -7.34 -8.11
C PHE A 58 5.23 -8.86 -7.97
N ARG A 59 6.27 -9.64 -8.32
CA ARG A 59 6.25 -11.11 -8.17
C ARG A 59 6.19 -11.55 -6.70
N ASP A 60 6.85 -10.82 -5.81
CA ASP A 60 6.85 -11.13 -4.38
C ASP A 60 5.48 -10.83 -3.72
N LEU A 61 4.75 -9.85 -4.28
CA LEU A 61 3.42 -9.46 -3.81
C LEU A 61 2.29 -10.31 -4.42
N ASP A 62 2.39 -10.70 -5.70
CA ASP A 62 1.41 -11.53 -6.42
C ASP A 62 1.53 -13.00 -5.97
N THR A 63 1.00 -13.27 -4.78
CA THR A 63 1.13 -14.57 -4.10
C THR A 63 0.17 -15.62 -4.65
N ASN A 64 -0.96 -15.18 -5.21
CA ASN A 64 -1.96 -16.05 -5.80
C ASN A 64 -1.70 -16.31 -7.31
N GLY A 65 -0.82 -15.54 -7.95
CA GLY A 65 -0.39 -15.71 -9.34
C GLY A 65 -1.41 -15.22 -10.38
N ASP A 66 -2.33 -14.33 -10.01
CA ASP A 66 -3.37 -13.81 -10.90
C ASP A 66 -2.93 -12.59 -11.73
N LEU A 67 -1.66 -12.18 -11.59
CA LEU A 67 -1.05 -11.03 -12.24
C LEU A 67 -1.70 -9.70 -11.85
N ARG A 68 -2.29 -9.66 -10.65
CA ARG A 68 -2.88 -8.49 -10.01
C ARG A 68 -2.46 -8.47 -8.54
N ILE A 69 -2.60 -7.30 -7.93
CA ILE A 69 -2.36 -7.12 -6.50
C ILE A 69 -3.69 -6.73 -5.87
N ASP A 70 -4.26 -7.62 -5.08
CA ASP A 70 -5.45 -7.30 -4.29
C ASP A 70 -5.10 -6.48 -3.03
N PHE A 71 -6.09 -6.18 -2.18
CA PHE A 71 -5.83 -5.38 -0.98
C PHE A 71 -4.97 -6.12 0.06
N GLN A 72 -5.11 -7.45 0.18
CA GLN A 72 -4.32 -8.24 1.11
C GLN A 72 -2.86 -8.26 0.68
N GLU A 73 -2.59 -8.45 -0.61
CA GLU A 73 -1.25 -8.39 -1.18
C GLU A 73 -0.68 -6.97 -1.07
N TYR A 74 -1.49 -5.94 -1.32
CA TYR A 74 -1.07 -4.55 -1.07
C TYR A 74 -0.74 -4.27 0.40
N ALA A 75 -1.46 -4.87 1.36
CA ALA A 75 -1.14 -4.72 2.78
C ALA A 75 0.26 -5.29 3.11
N THR A 76 0.68 -6.35 2.42
CA THR A 76 2.05 -6.88 2.51
C THR A 76 3.08 -5.83 2.07
N LEU A 77 2.83 -5.08 0.98
CA LEU A 77 3.70 -3.95 0.59
C LEU A 77 3.82 -2.91 1.70
N VAL A 78 2.70 -2.51 2.30
CA VAL A 78 2.67 -1.54 3.40
C VAL A 78 3.47 -2.05 4.59
N ALA A 79 3.32 -3.33 4.94
CA ALA A 79 4.08 -3.98 6.00
C ALA A 79 5.59 -4.01 5.69
N MET A 80 5.99 -4.37 4.47
CA MET A 80 7.39 -4.38 4.05
C MET A 80 8.03 -2.99 4.13
N VAL A 81 7.37 -1.97 3.57
CA VAL A 81 7.87 -0.59 3.58
C VAL A 81 7.96 -0.03 4.99
N THR A 82 6.97 -0.33 5.84
CA THR A 82 6.98 0.08 7.24
C THR A 82 8.08 -0.63 8.03
N SER A 83 8.28 -1.93 7.80
CA SER A 83 9.32 -2.73 8.49
C SER A 83 10.73 -2.33 8.07
N ALA A 84 10.96 -2.03 6.79
CA ALA A 84 12.23 -1.50 6.29
C ALA A 84 12.61 -0.15 6.93
N ARG A 85 11.64 0.57 7.51
CA ARG A 85 11.90 1.77 8.32
C ARG A 85 11.91 1.52 9.81
N GLY A 86 11.16 0.53 10.29
CA GLY A 86 11.26 0.04 11.66
C GLY A 86 12.70 -0.37 11.98
N THR A 87 13.38 -1.04 11.06
CA THR A 87 14.81 -1.34 11.18
C THR A 87 15.71 -0.09 11.20
N PHE A 88 15.31 1.00 10.52
CA PHE A 88 15.97 2.31 10.62
C PHE A 88 15.71 3.01 11.96
N LEU A 89 14.59 2.71 12.64
CA LEU A 89 14.27 3.26 13.96
C LEU A 89 14.88 2.47 15.14
N VAL A 90 15.31 1.22 14.92
CA VAL A 90 16.00 0.39 15.94
C VAL A 90 17.53 0.62 15.96
N GLN A 91 18.06 1.46 15.06
CA GLN A 91 19.46 1.92 15.08
C GLN A 91 19.57 3.41 15.45
N LYS A 92 19.05 3.80 16.61
CA LYS A 92 19.50 5.04 17.28
C LYS A 92 19.56 4.85 18.79
#